data_AF-A0A261T822-F1
#
_entry.id   AF-A0A261T822-F1
#
_cell.length_a   1.000
_cell.length_b   1.000
_cell.length_c   1.000
_cell.angle_alpha   90.00
_cell.angle_beta   90.00
_cell.angle_gamma   90.00
#
_symmetry.space_group_name_H-M   'P 1'
#
loop_
_entity.id
_entity.type
_entity.pdbx_description
1 polymer ?
#
loop_
_entity_poly.entity_id
_entity_poly.type
_entity_poly.pdbx_seq_one_letter_code
_entity_poly.pdbx_strand_id
1 'polypeptide(L)'
;MARDYAVQYGVTGMAGLPPGIQKNLARGKPLPPGIAKKMVPGGMLAHLPEYPGYEWRIAGSDLILVAIAGGIIADVLFDVFR
;
A
#
# COMPACT_ATOMS: atom_id res chain seq x y z
N MET A 1 -10.04 -9.73 -4.40
CA MET A 1 -9.65 -10.04 -3.00
C MET A 1 -9.25 -8.80 -2.22
N ALA A 2 -8.08 -8.18 -2.42
CA ALA A 2 -7.71 -6.97 -1.64
C ALA A 2 -8.68 -5.78 -1.82
N ARG A 3 -9.14 -5.55 -3.05
CA ARG A 3 -10.15 -4.52 -3.36
C ARG A 3 -11.50 -4.79 -2.68
N ASP A 4 -11.90 -6.04 -2.53
CA ASP A 4 -13.17 -6.41 -1.89
C ASP A 4 -13.14 -6.03 -0.40
N TYR A 5 -12.01 -6.26 0.28
CA TYR A 5 -11.82 -5.80 1.65
C TYR A 5 -11.80 -4.27 1.75
N ALA A 6 -11.16 -3.57 0.81
CA ALA A 6 -11.18 -2.11 0.78
C ALA A 6 -12.62 -1.57 0.72
N VAL A 7 -13.47 -2.16 -0.11
CA VAL A 7 -14.91 -1.83 -0.19
C VAL A 7 -15.63 -2.19 1.11
N GLN A 8 -15.43 -3.40 1.62
CA GLN A 8 -16.09 -3.91 2.84
C GLN A 8 -15.79 -3.03 4.07
N TYR A 9 -14.56 -2.53 4.21
CA TYR A 9 -14.14 -1.68 5.32
C TYR A 9 -14.28 -0.18 5.03
N GLY A 10 -14.92 0.19 3.91
CA GLY A 10 -15.22 1.59 3.57
C GLY A 10 -14.00 2.45 3.28
N VAL A 11 -12.92 1.84 2.80
CA VAL A 11 -11.63 2.50 2.54
C VAL A 11 -11.43 2.60 1.03
N THR A 12 -12.26 3.41 0.39
CA THR A 12 -12.26 3.62 -1.07
C THR A 12 -12.31 5.12 -1.39
N GLY A 13 -12.13 5.50 -2.65
CA GLY A 13 -12.13 6.91 -3.06
C GLY A 13 -10.85 7.66 -2.71
N MET A 14 -9.73 6.94 -2.51
CA MET A 14 -8.44 7.58 -2.30
C MET A 14 -7.88 8.12 -3.61
N ALA A 15 -7.34 9.34 -3.55
CA ALA A 15 -6.62 9.92 -4.68
C ALA A 15 -5.34 9.11 -4.97
N GLY A 16 -5.10 8.85 -6.26
CA GLY A 16 -3.86 8.23 -6.71
C GLY A 16 -2.65 9.12 -6.47
N LEU A 17 -1.46 8.51 -6.45
CA LEU A 17 -0.21 9.24 -6.37
C LEU A 17 -0.02 10.12 -7.62
N PRO A 18 0.69 11.25 -7.52
CA PRO A 18 1.08 12.03 -8.70
C PRO A 18 1.83 11.16 -9.72
N PRO A 19 1.65 11.37 -11.04
CA PRO A 19 2.19 10.46 -12.07
C PRO A 19 3.70 10.22 -11.99
N GLY A 20 4.49 11.23 -11.59
CA GLY A 20 5.94 11.08 -11.41
C GLY A 20 6.33 10.22 -10.20
N ILE A 21 5.52 10.22 -9.15
CA ILE A 21 5.73 9.40 -7.96
C ILE A 21 5.26 7.97 -8.22
N GLN A 22 4.10 7.80 -8.86
CA GLN A 22 3.54 6.48 -9.18
C GLN A 22 4.51 5.64 -10.03
N LYS A 23 5.18 6.26 -11.02
CA LYS A 23 6.19 5.59 -11.85
C LYS A 23 7.40 5.06 -11.06
N ASN A 24 7.66 5.62 -9.89
CA ASN A 24 8.76 5.21 -9.02
C ASN A 24 8.32 4.21 -7.94
N LEU A 25 7.01 3.95 -7.81
CA LEU A 25 6.46 2.93 -6.93
C LEU A 25 6.63 1.54 -7.57
N ALA A 26 7.75 0.90 -7.31
CA ALA A 26 8.09 -0.39 -7.92
C ALA A 26 8.79 -1.32 -6.92
N ARG A 27 8.60 -2.62 -7.12
CA ARG A 27 9.23 -3.68 -6.31
C ARG A 27 10.76 -3.58 -6.34
N GLY A 28 11.38 -3.89 -5.20
CA GLY A 28 12.82 -3.85 -4.99
C GLY A 28 13.40 -2.43 -4.84
N LYS A 29 12.60 -1.37 -5.06
CA LYS A 29 13.04 0.01 -4.84
C LYS A 29 12.68 0.48 -3.44
N PRO A 30 13.46 1.43 -2.88
CA PRO A 30 13.02 2.14 -1.68
C PRO A 30 11.74 2.91 -1.98
N LEU A 31 10.89 3.03 -0.95
CA LEU A 31 9.71 3.86 -1.03
C LEU A 31 10.10 5.31 -1.42
N PRO A 32 9.43 5.92 -2.41
CA PRO A 32 9.75 7.29 -2.80
C PRO A 32 9.62 8.27 -1.63
N PRO A 33 10.56 9.22 -1.49
CA PRO A 33 10.49 10.22 -0.43
C PRO A 33 9.29 11.15 -0.64
N GLY A 34 8.70 11.63 0.45
CA GLY A 34 7.58 12.58 0.42
C GLY A 34 6.19 11.95 0.19
N ILE A 35 6.08 10.62 0.09
CA ILE A 35 4.77 9.95 0.05
C ILE A 35 4.18 9.88 1.46
N ALA A 36 2.94 10.34 1.62
CA ALA A 36 2.15 10.07 2.80
C ALA A 36 1.74 8.58 2.83
N LYS A 37 2.24 7.84 3.83
CA LYS A 37 1.82 6.47 4.12
C LYS A 37 0.68 6.49 5.13
N LYS A 38 -0.39 5.75 4.85
CA LYS A 38 -1.43 5.48 5.85
C LYS A 38 -1.37 4.03 6.29
N MET A 39 -1.77 3.79 7.53
CA MET A 39 -1.97 2.43 8.03
C MET A 39 -3.18 1.81 7.34
N VAL A 40 -3.08 0.52 7.04
CA VAL A 40 -4.25 -0.26 6.62
C VAL A 40 -5.15 -0.43 7.84
N PRO A 41 -6.48 -0.24 7.71
CA PRO A 41 -7.41 -0.48 8.81
C PRO A 41 -7.27 -1.90 9.36
N GLY A 42 -7.34 -2.07 10.68
CA GLY A 42 -7.10 -3.36 11.33
C GLY A 42 -7.99 -4.50 10.80
N GLY A 43 -9.25 -4.21 10.47
CA GLY A 43 -10.16 -5.18 9.87
C GLY A 43 -9.67 -5.70 8.52
N MET A 44 -9.24 -4.81 7.62
CA MET A 44 -8.67 -5.21 6.33
C MET A 44 -7.31 -5.90 6.52
N LEU A 45 -6.48 -5.38 7.41
CA LEU A 45 -5.14 -5.90 7.68
C LEU A 45 -5.18 -7.37 8.15
N ALA A 46 -6.18 -7.74 8.96
CA ALA A 46 -6.38 -9.11 9.44
C ALA A 46 -6.67 -10.13 8.32
N HIS A 47 -7.05 -9.67 7.13
CA HIS A 47 -7.31 -10.52 5.96
C HIS A 47 -6.15 -10.52 4.95
N LEU A 48 -5.09 -9.74 5.20
CA LEU A 48 -3.91 -9.74 4.35
C LEU A 48 -2.87 -10.75 4.88
N PRO A 49 -2.08 -11.37 4.00
CA PRO A 49 -0.98 -12.24 4.44
C PRO A 49 0.04 -11.46 5.28
N GLU A 50 0.49 -12.05 6.37
CA GLU A 50 1.54 -11.49 7.21
C GLU A 50 2.92 -12.03 6.78
N TYR A 51 3.89 -11.12 6.66
CA TYR A 51 5.27 -11.46 6.31
C TYR A 51 6.20 -10.88 7.37
N PRO A 52 6.97 -11.71 8.11
CA PRO A 52 7.88 -11.23 9.13
C PRO A 52 8.86 -10.18 8.59
N GLY A 53 8.94 -9.02 9.25
CA GLY A 53 9.81 -7.92 8.85
C GLY A 53 9.23 -7.01 7.75
N TYR A 54 7.97 -7.22 7.34
CA TYR A 54 7.26 -6.39 6.39
C TYR A 54 5.93 -5.88 6.96
N GLU A 55 5.43 -4.80 6.39
CA GLU A 55 4.15 -4.22 6.75
C GLU A 55 3.36 -3.77 5.52
N TRP A 56 2.04 -3.91 5.61
CA TRP A 56 1.12 -3.36 4.63
C TRP A 56 0.85 -1.88 4.90
N ARG A 57 0.96 -1.06 3.85
CA ARG A 57 0.70 0.38 3.91
C ARG A 57 -0.13 0.83 2.72
N ILE A 58 -0.85 1.93 2.91
CA ILE A 58 -1.57 2.61 1.83
C ILE A 58 -0.70 3.74 1.30
N ALA A 59 -0.53 3.81 -0.02
CA ALA A 59 0.18 4.86 -0.72
C ALA A 59 -0.70 5.41 -1.85
N GLY A 60 -1.35 6.55 -1.61
CA GLY A 60 -2.38 7.05 -2.52
C GLY A 60 -3.55 6.06 -2.64
N SER A 61 -3.84 5.60 -3.86
CA SER A 61 -4.86 4.60 -4.16
C SER A 61 -4.34 3.15 -4.13
N ASP A 62 -3.04 2.97 -3.88
CA ASP A 62 -2.35 1.68 -4.00
C ASP A 62 -2.08 1.07 -2.61
N LEU A 63 -2.09 -0.25 -2.54
CA LEU A 63 -1.66 -1.02 -1.37
C LEU A 63 -0.25 -1.56 -1.61
N ILE A 64 0.65 -1.31 -0.67
CA ILE A 64 2.06 -1.71 -0.80
C ILE A 64 2.51 -2.56 0.40
N LEU A 65 3.34 -3.55 0.12
CA LEU A 65 4.08 -4.31 1.12
C LEU A 65 5.48 -3.74 1.21
N VAL A 66 5.90 -3.31 2.40
CA VAL A 66 7.17 -2.60 2.61
C VAL A 66 7.97 -3.28 3.71
N ALA A 67 9.27 -3.47 3.47
CA ALA A 67 10.20 -3.93 4.49
C ALA A 67 10.32 -2.88 5.58
N ILE A 68 10.09 -3.29 6.84
CA ILE A 68 10.22 -2.43 8.02
C ILE A 68 11.65 -1.90 8.10
N ALA A 69 12.62 -2.78 7.84
CA ALA A 69 14.00 -2.39 7.67
C ALA A 69 14.23 -1.75 6.29
N GLY A 70 14.60 -0.47 6.28
CA GLY A 70 15.05 0.24 5.08
C GLY A 70 13.95 0.71 4.12
N GLY A 71 12.68 0.35 4.34
CA GLY A 71 11.56 0.89 3.56
C GLY A 71 11.52 0.41 2.11
N ILE A 72 12.05 -0.79 1.83
CA ILE A 72 12.07 -1.37 0.49
C ILE A 72 10.69 -1.94 0.14
N ILE A 73 10.18 -1.61 -1.04
CA ILE A 73 8.90 -2.12 -1.54
C ILE A 73 9.10 -3.58 -1.96
N ALA A 74 8.40 -4.50 -1.29
CA ALA A 74 8.38 -5.91 -1.64
C ALA A 74 7.33 -6.22 -2.70
N ASP A 75 6.15 -5.58 -2.59
CA ASP A 75 5.03 -5.77 -3.51
C ASP A 75 4.14 -4.53 -3.62
N VAL A 76 3.42 -4.42 -4.74
CA VAL A 76 2.50 -3.31 -5.04
C VAL A 76 1.22 -3.87 -5.67
N LEU A 77 0.09 -3.58 -5.03
CA LEU A 77 -1.25 -3.81 -5.57
C LEU A 77 -1.84 -2.46 -5.96
N PHE A 78 -1.95 -2.23 -7.26
CA PHE A 78 -2.44 -0.96 -7.81
C PHE A 78 -3.95 -0.83 -7.69
N ASP A 79 -4.41 0.41 -7.49
CA ASP A 79 -5.81 0.82 -7.50
C ASP A 79 -6.73 0.05 -6.54
N VAL A 80 -6.19 -0.44 -5.43
CA VAL A 80 -6.97 -1.16 -4.40
C VAL A 80 -8.01 -0.25 -3.75
N PHE A 81 -7.67 1.03 -3.57
CA PHE A 81 -8.50 1.99 -2.85
C PHE A 81 -9.16 3.04 -3.76
N ARG A 82 -9.10 2.84 -5.08
CA ARG A 82 -9.81 3.68 -6.06
C ARG A 82 -11.29 3.33 -6.09
#